data_AF-A0A7S2C6S1-F1
#
_entry.id   AF-A0A7S2C6S1-F1
#
_cell.length_a   1.000
_cell.length_b   1.000
_cell.length_c   1.000
_cell.angle_alpha   90.00
_cell.angle_beta   90.00
_cell.angle_gamma   90.00
#
_symmetry.space_group_name_H-M   'P 1'
#
loop_
_entity.id
_entity.type
_entity.pdbx_description
1 polymer ?
#
loop_
_entity_poly.entity_id
_entity_poly.type
_entity_poly.pdbx_seq_one_letter_code
_entity_poly.pdbx_strand_id
1 'polypeptide(L)'
;LLQLQRPLDIFLSHDWPQHIAKHGNTAALLRRKSFLQSEIADGSLGSPPAMQLLQALRPSYWFSAHLHVKFAAVVPHPQGTVTKFLSLSKCLPNQEFLQ
;
A
#
# COMPACT_ATOMS: atom_id res chain seq x y z
N LEU A 1 -19.62 -10.57 -2.46
CA LEU A 1 -19.12 -11.95 -2.36
C LEU A 1 -17.73 -12.00 -2.97
N LEU A 2 -16.68 -12.24 -2.18
CA LEU A 2 -15.33 -12.53 -2.67
C LEU A 2 -15.25 -14.04 -2.89
N GLN A 3 -15.29 -14.46 -4.16
CA GLN A 3 -15.14 -15.88 -4.53
C GLN A 3 -13.72 -16.11 -5.04
N LEU A 4 -12.80 -16.38 -4.12
CA LEU A 4 -11.48 -16.88 -4.45
C LEU A 4 -11.36 -18.34 -4.01
N GLN A 5 -10.99 -19.20 -4.95
CA GLN A 5 -10.86 -20.65 -4.75
C GLN A 5 -9.44 -21.06 -4.32
N ARG A 6 -8.47 -20.13 -4.40
CA ARG A 6 -7.05 -20.35 -4.13
C ARG A 6 -6.46 -19.16 -3.36
N PRO A 7 -5.36 -19.36 -2.62
CA PRO A 7 -4.59 -18.25 -2.04
C PRO A 7 -4.21 -17.25 -3.13
N LEU A 8 -4.39 -15.95 -2.86
CA LEU A 8 -4.07 -14.89 -3.82
C LEU A 8 -2.61 -14.49 -3.66
N ASP A 9 -1.82 -14.54 -4.73
CA ASP A 9 -0.41 -14.13 -4.63
C ASP A 9 -0.23 -12.62 -4.82
N ILE A 10 -0.94 -12.02 -5.77
CA ILE A 10 -0.76 -10.62 -6.16
C ILE A 10 -2.13 -9.93 -6.24
N PHE A 11 -2.25 -8.78 -5.59
CA PHE A 11 -3.37 -7.86 -5.73
C PHE A 11 -2.89 -6.52 -6.29
N LEU A 12 -3.68 -5.93 -7.20
CA LEU A 12 -3.43 -4.61 -7.78
C LEU A 12 -4.59 -3.67 -7.46
N SER A 13 -4.28 -2.48 -6.98
CA SER A 13 -5.26 -1.39 -6.82
C SER A 13 -4.70 -0.08 -7.38
N HIS A 14 -5.57 0.87 -7.73
CA HIS A 14 -5.09 2.23 -8.02
C HIS A 14 -4.73 2.95 -6.71
N ASP A 15 -5.73 3.08 -5.84
CA ASP A 15 -5.56 3.74 -4.54
C ASP A 15 -4.90 2.82 -3.52
N TRP A 16 -4.23 3.45 -2.56
CA TRP A 16 -3.60 2.75 -1.45
C TRP A 16 -4.66 2.22 -0.48
N PRO A 17 -4.45 1.07 0.18
CA PRO A 17 -5.26 0.70 1.34
C PRO A 17 -5.18 1.77 2.42
N GLN A 18 -6.31 2.11 3.04
CA GLN A 18 -6.36 3.09 4.12
C GLN A 18 -5.34 2.74 5.22
N HIS A 19 -4.61 3.73 5.73
CA HIS A 19 -3.57 3.55 6.76
C HIS A 19 -2.34 2.72 6.36
N ILE A 20 -2.17 2.30 5.09
CA ILE A 20 -1.00 1.52 4.68
C ILE A 20 0.33 2.25 4.95
N ALA A 21 0.32 3.58 4.95
CA ALA A 21 1.48 4.39 5.29
C ALA A 21 2.06 4.05 6.68
N LYS A 22 1.21 3.66 7.64
CA LYS A 22 1.61 3.28 9.01
C LYS A 22 2.37 1.94 9.07
N HIS A 23 2.35 1.15 8.00
CA HIS A 23 3.03 -0.14 7.87
C HIS A 23 4.41 -0.06 7.18
N GLY A 24 4.89 1.15 6.89
CA GLY A 24 6.19 1.40 6.30
C GLY A 24 6.91 2.58 6.96
N ASN A 25 7.88 3.17 6.26
CA ASN A 25 8.60 4.33 6.78
C ASN A 25 7.83 5.64 6.53
N THR A 26 6.85 5.93 7.37
CA THR A 26 6.03 7.16 7.30
C THR A 26 6.89 8.42 7.32
N ALA A 27 7.96 8.46 8.12
CA ALA A 27 8.84 9.62 8.22
C ALA A 27 9.55 9.92 6.87
N ALA A 28 10.03 8.88 6.18
CA ALA A 28 10.62 9.03 4.85
C ALA A 28 9.59 9.44 3.80
N LEU A 29 8.34 8.94 3.90
CA LEU A 29 7.23 9.36 3.04
C LEU A 29 6.92 10.85 3.24
N LEU A 30 6.77 11.30 4.49
CA LEU A 30 6.46 12.69 4.82
C LEU A 30 7.60 13.67 4.49
N ARG A 31 8.86 13.23 4.55
CA ARG A 31 9.99 14.00 4.03
C ARG A 31 9.87 14.30 2.52
N ARG A 32 9.27 13.39 1.75
CA ARG A 32 9.06 13.56 0.30
C ARG A 32 7.75 14.27 -0.02
N LYS A 33 6.71 14.03 0.79
CA LYS A 33 5.34 14.54 0.59
C LYS A 33 4.73 14.95 1.93
N SER A 34 5.17 16.09 2.45
CA SER A 34 4.74 16.61 3.76
C SER A 34 3.23 16.87 3.83
N PHE A 35 2.61 17.23 2.72
CA PHE A 35 1.16 17.47 2.63
C PHE A 35 0.30 16.23 2.96
N LEU A 36 0.86 15.01 2.90
CA LEU A 36 0.13 13.79 3.29
C LEU A 36 -0.02 13.64 4.81
N GLN A 37 0.62 14.49 5.62
CA GLN A 37 0.63 14.35 7.07
C GLN A 37 -0.76 14.41 7.69
N SER A 38 -1.60 15.37 7.28
CA SER A 38 -2.98 15.49 7.77
C SER A 38 -3.80 14.27 7.38
N GLU A 39 -3.72 13.86 6.11
CA GLU A 39 -4.50 12.73 5.57
C GLU A 39 -4.11 11.38 6.20
N ILE A 40 -2.83 11.21 6.56
CA ILE A 40 -2.35 10.03 7.29
C ILE A 40 -2.84 10.03 8.74
N ALA A 41 -2.88 11.21 9.37
CA ALA A 41 -3.27 11.37 10.76
C ALA A 41 -4.78 11.16 10.95
N ASP A 42 -5.62 11.80 10.13
CA ASP A 42 -7.08 11.66 10.18
C ASP A 42 -7.60 10.37 9.52
N GLY A 43 -6.75 9.68 8.75
CA GLY A 43 -7.10 8.44 8.09
C GLY A 43 -7.82 8.60 6.75
N SER A 44 -7.94 9.81 6.22
CA SER A 44 -8.51 10.05 4.89
C SER A 44 -7.62 9.57 3.75
N LEU A 45 -6.32 9.34 3.99
CA LEU A 45 -5.43 8.78 2.98
C LEU A 45 -5.74 7.31 2.67
N GLY A 46 -6.15 7.06 1.43
CA GLY A 46 -6.37 5.73 0.87
C GLY A 46 -7.82 5.25 0.94
N SER A 47 -8.04 4.01 0.53
CA SER A 47 -9.34 3.40 0.34
C SER A 47 -9.68 2.44 1.48
N PRO A 48 -10.74 2.69 2.28
CA PRO A 48 -11.20 1.75 3.30
C PRO A 48 -11.62 0.39 2.73
N PRO A 49 -12.35 0.31 1.60
CA PRO A 49 -12.63 -0.98 0.95
C PRO A 49 -11.36 -1.75 0.56
N ALA A 50 -10.32 -1.07 0.09
CA ALA A 50 -9.05 -1.72 -0.24
C ALA A 50 -8.37 -2.33 1.00
N MET A 51 -8.45 -1.67 2.17
CA MET A 51 -7.95 -2.24 3.43
C MET A 51 -8.77 -3.46 3.87
N GLN A 52 -10.10 -3.41 3.73
CA GLN A 52 -10.96 -4.57 3.99
C GLN A 52 -10.59 -5.77 3.10
N LEU A 53 -10.33 -5.52 1.81
CA LEU A 53 -9.86 -6.55 0.88
C LEU A 53 -8.47 -7.06 1.25
N LEU A 54 -7.55 -6.20 1.64
CA LEU A 54 -6.21 -6.59 2.06
C LEU A 54 -6.25 -7.54 3.26
N GLN A 55 -7.10 -7.26 4.25
CA GLN A 55 -7.27 -8.09 5.45
C GLN A 55 -7.99 -9.42 5.17
N ALA A 56 -8.94 -9.40 4.24
CA ALA A 56 -9.72 -10.59 3.86
C ALA A 56 -8.93 -11.55 2.96
N LEU A 57 -8.24 -11.01 1.96
CA LEU A 57 -7.57 -11.79 0.92
C LEU A 57 -6.13 -12.16 1.26
N ARG A 58 -5.47 -11.31 2.06
CA ARG A 58 -4.11 -11.51 2.58
C ARG A 58 -3.10 -11.94 1.50
N PRO A 59 -2.99 -11.20 0.38
CA PRO A 59 -2.14 -11.61 -0.71
C PRO A 59 -0.67 -11.53 -0.34
N SER A 60 0.19 -12.32 -0.99
CA SER A 60 1.65 -12.21 -0.79
C SER A 60 2.18 -10.82 -1.16
N TYR A 61 1.63 -10.20 -2.21
CA TYR A 61 1.99 -8.88 -2.70
C TYR A 61 0.76 -8.01 -2.97
N TRP A 62 0.88 -6.72 -2.68
CA TRP A 62 -0.11 -5.70 -3.01
C TRP A 62 0.60 -4.53 -3.70
N PHE A 63 0.16 -4.18 -4.91
CA PHE A 63 0.69 -3.03 -5.62
C PHE A 63 -0.35 -1.92 -5.74
N SER A 64 0.07 -0.68 -5.49
CA SER A 64 -0.77 0.50 -5.67
C SER A 64 -0.08 1.63 -6.42
N ALA A 65 -0.88 2.49 -7.04
CA ALA A 65 -0.44 3.66 -7.78
C ALA A 65 -0.86 4.96 -7.06
N HIS A 66 -1.39 5.92 -7.81
CA HIS A 66 -1.99 7.18 -7.36
C HIS A 66 -1.01 8.24 -6.83
N LEU A 67 -0.29 7.96 -5.74
CA LEU A 67 0.49 8.99 -5.04
C LEU A 67 1.82 9.36 -5.71
N HIS A 68 2.20 8.66 -6.78
CA HIS A 68 3.45 8.89 -7.52
C HIS A 68 4.69 8.92 -6.63
N VAL A 69 4.76 8.01 -5.65
CA VAL A 69 5.89 7.89 -4.72
C VAL A 69 6.25 6.43 -4.55
N LYS A 70 7.55 6.14 -4.61
CA LYS A 70 8.08 4.83 -4.23
C LYS A 70 7.93 4.66 -2.72
N PHE A 71 7.12 3.70 -2.31
CA PHE A 71 6.88 3.38 -0.90
C PHE A 71 6.70 1.87 -0.75
N ALA A 72 7.27 1.34 0.32
CA ALA A 72 7.19 -0.06 0.66
C ALA A 72 6.67 -0.19 2.09
N ALA A 73 5.78 -1.15 2.31
CA ALA A 73 5.23 -1.46 3.61
C ALA A 73 5.06 -2.97 3.77
N VAL A 74 5.07 -3.44 5.02
CA VAL A 74 4.82 -4.84 5.36
C VAL A 74 3.61 -4.89 6.26
N VAL A 75 2.54 -5.54 5.78
CA VAL A 75 1.31 -5.71 6.56
C VAL A 75 1.31 -7.11 7.16
N PRO A 76 1.47 -7.24 8.49
CA PRO A 76 1.33 -8.52 9.15
C PRO A 76 -0.15 -8.92 9.21
N HIS A 77 -0.41 -10.19 8.95
CA HIS A 77 -1.74 -10.78 9.08
C HIS A 77 -1.80 -11.74 10.26
N PRO A 78 -3.02 -12.06 10.75
CA PRO A 78 -3.22 -13.19 11.63
C PRO A 78 -2.62 -14.47 11.00
N GLN A 79 -2.16 -15.40 11.84
CA GLN A 79 -1.47 -16.64 11.41
C GLN A 79 -0.05 -16.45 10.83
N GLY A 80 0.54 -15.26 10.96
CA GLY A 80 1.96 -15.03 10.66
C GLY A 80 2.29 -14.85 9.18
N THR A 81 1.28 -14.78 8.31
CA THR A 81 1.49 -14.37 6.92
C THR A 81 1.68 -12.86 6.83
N VAL A 82 2.30 -12.40 5.74
CA VAL A 82 2.55 -10.98 5.50
C VAL A 82 2.19 -10.62 4.07
N THR A 83 1.61 -9.43 3.89
CA THR A 83 1.51 -8.81 2.57
C THR A 83 2.63 -7.81 2.41
N LYS A 84 3.40 -7.94 1.32
CA LYS A 84 4.36 -6.93 0.89
C LYS A 84 3.66 -5.90 0.03
N PHE A 85 3.52 -4.69 0.55
CA PHE A 85 2.92 -3.58 -0.17
C PHE A 85 3.99 -2.76 -0.89
N LEU A 86 3.74 -2.43 -2.16
CA LEU A 86 4.62 -1.61 -2.98
C LEU A 86 3.82 -0.60 -3.77
N SER A 87 4.25 0.66 -3.73
CA SER A 87 3.80 1.67 -4.67
C SER A 87 4.95 2.18 -5.51
N LEU A 88 4.66 2.49 -6.77
CA LEU A 88 5.66 2.97 -7.72
C LEU A 88 5.57 4.50 -7.88
N SER A 89 6.70 5.12 -8.19
CA SER A 89 6.73 6.53 -8.61
C SER A 89 6.43 6.65 -10.10
N LYS A 90 6.36 7.89 -10.61
CA LYS A 90 6.29 8.11 -12.06
C LYS A 90 7.58 7.62 -12.70
N CYS A 91 7.49 7.04 -13.89
CA CYS A 91 8.63 6.69 -14.73
C CYS A 91 9.26 7.97 -15.32
N LEU A 92 9.93 8.76 -14.49
CA LEU A 92 10.64 9.98 -14.90
C LEU A 92 12.14 9.68 -15.04
N PRO A 93 12.84 10.37 -15.95
CA PRO A 93 14.29 10.29 -16.05
C PRO A 93 14.95 10.56 -14.70
N ASN A 94 15.98 9.77 -14.37
CA ASN A 94 16.77 9.89 -13.13
C ASN A 94 15.99 9.67 -11.83
N GLN A 95 14.82 9.02 -11.87
CA GLN A 95 14.13 8.55 -10.67
C GLN A 95 14.17 7.03 -10.55
N GLU A 96 14.46 6.54 -9.35
CA GLU A 96 14.32 5.12 -9.04
C GLU A 96 12.85 4.70 -9.13
N PHE A 97 12.52 3.96 -10.18
CA PHE A 97 11.14 3.54 -10.44
C PHE A 97 10.89 2.05 -10.14
N LEU A 98 11.88 1.18 -10.33
CA LEU A 98 11.82 -0.26 -9.98
C LEU A 98 12.57 -0.56 -8.68
N GLN A 99 12.28 -1.72 -8.10
CA GLN A 99 12.89 -2.25 -6.89
C GLN A 99 13.91 -3.34 -7.24
#